data_AF-A0A9P6VQD8-F1
#
_entry.id   AF-A0A9P6VQD8-F1
#
_cell.length_a   1.000
_cell.length_b   1.000
_cell.length_c   1.000
_cell.angle_alpha   90.00
_cell.angle_beta   90.00
_cell.angle_gamma   90.00
#
_symmetry.space_group_name_H-M   'P 1'
#
loop_
_entity.id
_entity.type
_entity.pdbx_description
1 polymer ?
#
loop_
_entity_poly.entity_id
_entity_poly.type
_entity_poly.pdbx_seq_one_letter_code
_entity_poly.pdbx_strand_id
1 'polypeptide(L)'
;MPSSPSRHPLNSFKLPTPKKHSTIERTARTSTPSSAVLRLIGNAEQQKALRTAGRRSGELSKASSEDLHKKGLGADLSKQITRRWKQGDVFAPHDLSEVEMAKWKKRGKPVYDAFDLLDFKPQDSYSVQLLDYVRVYDAHGTDYAFERYGVETGQSETDCAGD
;
A
#
# COMPACT_ATOMS: atom_id res chain seq x y z
N MET A 1 31.24 50.78 9.64
CA MET A 1 29.79 50.99 9.48
C MET A 1 29.20 49.79 8.78
N PRO A 2 28.35 48.98 9.42
CA PRO A 2 27.70 47.87 8.72
C PRO A 2 26.40 48.34 8.04
N SER A 3 26.29 48.07 6.75
CA SER A 3 25.14 48.33 5.88
C SER A 3 23.97 47.42 6.23
N SER A 4 22.77 48.00 6.32
CA SER A 4 21.51 47.28 6.61
C SER A 4 21.00 46.51 5.40
N PRO A 5 20.50 45.27 5.56
CA PRO A 5 19.85 44.55 4.47
C PRO A 5 18.42 45.07 4.22
N SER A 6 18.13 45.35 2.95
CA SER A 6 16.82 45.75 2.41
C SER A 6 15.78 44.66 2.64
N ARG A 7 14.68 44.98 3.32
CA ARG A 7 13.52 44.08 3.49
C ARG A 7 12.53 44.32 2.35
N HIS A 8 12.34 43.32 1.51
CA HIS A 8 11.25 43.29 0.53
C HIS A 8 9.92 42.97 1.24
N PRO A 9 8.79 43.59 0.85
CA PRO A 9 7.50 43.32 1.47
C PRO A 9 6.99 41.93 1.07
N LEU A 10 6.45 41.20 2.05
CA LEU A 10 5.77 39.93 1.84
C LEU A 10 4.47 40.15 1.06
N ASN A 11 4.33 39.45 -0.06
CA ASN A 11 3.12 39.44 -0.88
C ASN A 11 1.95 38.86 -0.07
N SER A 12 0.98 39.71 0.32
CA SER A 12 -0.23 39.25 1.01
C SER A 12 -1.15 38.53 0.02
N PHE A 13 -1.11 37.20 0.02
CA PHE A 13 -2.07 36.39 -0.72
C PHE A 13 -3.48 36.60 -0.15
N LYS A 14 -4.36 37.27 -0.91
CA LYS A 14 -5.81 37.28 -0.65
C LYS A 14 -6.38 35.90 -0.97
N LEU A 15 -6.84 35.18 0.06
CA LEU A 15 -7.59 33.94 -0.09
C LEU A 15 -8.97 34.24 -0.72
N PRO A 16 -9.45 33.45 -1.70
CA PRO A 16 -10.82 33.53 -2.19
C PRO A 16 -11.79 33.17 -1.05
N THR A 17 -12.78 34.02 -0.80
CA THR A 17 -13.84 33.72 0.18
C THR A 17 -14.76 32.61 -0.37
N PRO A 18 -15.22 31.67 0.48
CA PRO A 18 -16.11 30.61 0.04
C PRO A 18 -17.49 31.17 -0.32
N LYS A 19 -17.98 30.83 -1.51
CA LYS A 19 -19.35 31.13 -1.94
C LYS A 19 -20.34 30.33 -1.07
N LYS A 20 -21.29 31.02 -0.44
CA LYS A 20 -22.39 30.41 0.32
C LYS A 20 -23.27 29.62 -0.67
N HIS A 21 -23.41 28.32 -0.46
CA HIS A 21 -24.31 27.47 -1.22
C HIS A 21 -25.70 27.50 -0.58
N SER A 22 -26.74 27.77 -1.37
CA SER A 22 -28.12 27.65 -0.91
C SER A 22 -28.43 26.19 -0.63
N THR A 23 -28.94 25.90 0.57
CA THR A 23 -29.48 24.59 0.94
C THR A 23 -30.62 24.22 0.00
N ILE A 24 -30.39 23.27 -0.89
CA ILE A 24 -31.41 22.73 -1.78
C ILE A 24 -32.17 21.65 -0.99
N GLU A 25 -33.42 21.94 -0.63
CA GLU A 25 -34.30 20.92 -0.04
C GLU A 25 -34.53 19.79 -1.04
N ARG A 26 -34.12 18.59 -0.63
CA ARG A 26 -34.13 17.39 -1.48
C ARG A 26 -35.51 16.75 -1.40
N THR A 27 -36.44 17.23 -2.21
CA THR A 27 -37.66 16.47 -2.50
C THR A 27 -37.28 15.26 -3.36
N ALA A 28 -37.45 14.06 -2.81
CA ALA A 28 -37.20 12.81 -3.52
C ALA A 28 -38.24 12.65 -4.64
N ARG A 29 -37.89 13.12 -5.83
CA ARG A 29 -38.55 12.73 -7.08
C ARG A 29 -37.56 11.91 -7.87
N THR A 30 -38.00 10.74 -8.32
CA THR A 30 -37.28 9.87 -9.24
C THR A 30 -37.10 10.64 -10.56
N SER A 31 -36.02 11.42 -10.65
CA SER A 31 -35.70 12.18 -11.86
C SER A 31 -34.76 11.35 -12.72
N THR A 32 -35.16 11.15 -13.97
CA THR A 32 -34.29 10.67 -15.02
C THR A 32 -33.06 11.59 -15.04
N PRO A 33 -31.83 11.04 -14.92
CA PRO A 33 -30.64 11.87 -14.94
C PRO A 33 -30.60 12.64 -16.26
N SER A 34 -30.34 13.95 -16.18
CA SER A 34 -30.30 14.77 -17.38
C SER A 34 -29.26 14.21 -18.35
N SER A 35 -29.53 14.29 -19.66
CA SER A 35 -28.62 13.79 -20.71
C SER A 35 -27.18 14.33 -20.55
N ALA A 36 -27.02 15.53 -20.00
CA ALA A 36 -25.74 16.11 -19.67
C ALA A 36 -24.97 15.32 -18.59
N VAL A 37 -25.67 14.83 -17.55
CA VAL A 37 -25.08 14.01 -16.49
C VAL A 37 -24.65 12.65 -17.02
N LEU A 38 -25.47 12.01 -17.86
CA LEU A 38 -25.11 10.72 -18.51
C LEU A 38 -23.86 10.87 -19.39
N ARG A 39 -23.75 11.97 -20.14
CA ARG A 39 -22.57 12.28 -20.95
C ARG A 39 -21.32 12.50 -20.09
N LEU A 40 -21.46 13.20 -18.97
CA LEU A 40 -20.34 13.45 -18.06
C LEU A 40 -19.81 12.16 -17.43
N ILE A 41 -20.70 11.24 -17.05
CA ILE A 41 -20.36 9.92 -16.49
C ILE A 41 -19.62 9.09 -17.54
N GLY A 42 -20.16 8.99 -18.77
CA GLY A 42 -19.49 8.25 -19.85
C GLY A 42 -18.10 8.81 -20.20
N ASN A 43 -17.96 10.13 -20.24
CA ASN A 43 -16.66 10.78 -20.49
C ASN A 43 -15.66 10.52 -19.34
N ALA A 44 -16.11 10.49 -18.08
CA ALA A 44 -15.27 10.24 -16.92
C ALA A 44 -14.74 8.80 -16.90
N GLU A 45 -15.55 7.83 -17.31
CA GLU A 45 -15.16 6.42 -17.45
C GLU A 45 -14.14 6.23 -18.56
N GLN A 46 -14.35 6.87 -19.73
CA GLN A 46 -13.38 6.87 -20.83
C GLN A 46 -12.04 7.48 -20.43
N GLN A 47 -12.05 8.62 -19.71
CA GLN A 47 -10.80 9.22 -19.23
C GLN A 47 -10.07 8.35 -18.21
N LYS A 48 -10.79 7.64 -17.32
CA LYS A 48 -10.16 6.67 -16.41
C LYS A 48 -9.54 5.52 -17.20
N ALA A 49 -10.25 4.93 -18.16
CA ALA A 49 -9.73 3.84 -18.99
C ALA A 49 -8.44 4.25 -19.74
N LEU A 50 -8.41 5.45 -20.32
CA LEU A 50 -7.23 5.99 -21.01
C LEU A 50 -6.05 6.24 -20.06
N ARG A 51 -6.31 6.70 -18.82
CA ARG A 51 -5.27 6.89 -17.80
C ARG A 51 -4.70 5.57 -17.28
N THR A 52 -5.54 4.56 -17.09
CA THR A 52 -5.11 3.23 -16.64
C THR A 52 -4.38 2.45 -17.74
N ALA A 53 -4.83 2.60 -19.00
CA ALA A 53 -4.16 2.03 -20.17
C ALA A 53 -2.83 2.75 -20.48
N GLY A 54 -2.81 4.08 -20.43
CA GLY A 54 -1.61 4.90 -20.67
C GLY A 54 -0.49 4.69 -19.64
N ARG A 55 -0.83 4.33 -18.40
CA ARG A 55 0.15 4.00 -17.35
C ARG A 55 0.90 2.68 -17.59
N ARG A 56 0.34 1.74 -18.36
CA ARG A 56 0.96 0.43 -18.60
C ARG A 56 1.73 0.37 -19.92
N SER A 57 1.36 1.17 -20.92
CA SER A 57 1.99 1.13 -22.25
C SER A 57 2.80 2.38 -22.62
N GLY A 58 2.48 3.56 -22.08
CA GLY A 58 3.09 4.84 -22.50
C GLY A 58 4.42 5.20 -21.85
N GLU A 59 4.69 4.68 -20.64
CA GLU A 59 5.92 4.97 -19.87
C GLU A 59 7.13 4.15 -20.35
N LEU A 60 6.87 2.97 -20.94
CA LEU A 60 7.90 2.04 -21.43
C LEU A 60 8.41 2.40 -22.84
N SER A 61 7.63 3.15 -23.62
CA SER A 61 7.85 3.35 -25.07
C SER A 61 8.74 4.55 -25.43
N LYS A 62 9.22 5.35 -24.47
CA LYS A 62 10.05 6.55 -24.74
C LYS A 62 11.33 6.66 -23.91
N ALA A 63 11.70 5.61 -23.16
CA ALA A 63 13.01 5.60 -22.53
C ALA A 63 14.05 5.30 -23.61
N SER A 64 14.87 6.29 -23.97
CA SER A 64 16.05 6.03 -24.79
C SER A 64 16.90 4.96 -24.11
N SER A 65 17.66 4.16 -24.88
CA SER A 65 18.61 3.20 -24.30
C SER A 65 19.55 3.90 -23.29
N GLU A 66 19.92 5.15 -23.59
CA GLU A 66 20.67 6.01 -22.68
C GLU A 66 19.94 6.33 -21.37
N ASP A 67 18.62 6.51 -21.41
CA ASP A 67 17.83 6.79 -20.20
C ASP A 67 17.74 5.56 -19.30
N LEU A 68 17.64 4.37 -19.89
CA LEU A 68 17.71 3.12 -19.13
C LEU A 68 19.08 2.95 -18.48
N HIS A 69 20.17 3.27 -19.21
CA HIS A 69 21.52 3.23 -18.66
C HIS A 69 21.70 4.24 -17.52
N LYS A 70 21.26 5.49 -17.69
CA LYS A 70 21.32 6.53 -16.64
C LYS A 70 20.51 6.14 -15.40
N LYS A 71 19.32 5.54 -15.58
CA LYS A 71 18.50 5.01 -14.48
C LYS A 71 19.20 3.86 -13.76
N GLY A 72 19.84 2.95 -14.48
CA GLY A 72 20.63 1.86 -13.90
C GLY A 72 21.79 2.38 -13.05
N LEU A 73 22.60 3.29 -13.62
CA LEU A 73 23.71 3.93 -12.92
C LEU A 73 23.24 4.70 -11.68
N GLY A 74 22.15 5.47 -11.80
CA GLY A 74 21.56 6.18 -10.66
C GLY A 74 21.10 5.23 -9.55
N ALA A 75 20.48 4.11 -9.91
CA ALA A 75 20.07 3.10 -8.95
C ALA A 75 21.28 2.47 -8.25
N ASP A 76 22.36 2.16 -8.97
CA ASP A 76 23.56 1.55 -8.40
C ASP A 76 24.31 2.51 -7.48
N LEU A 77 24.44 3.77 -7.85
CA LEU A 77 25.00 4.82 -6.98
C LEU A 77 24.14 5.02 -5.72
N SER A 78 22.81 4.98 -5.85
CA SER A 78 21.92 5.12 -4.70
C SER A 78 22.07 3.99 -3.66
N LYS A 79 22.48 2.79 -4.10
CA LYS A 79 22.74 1.65 -3.21
C LYS A 79 24.05 1.78 -2.44
N GLN A 80 25.01 2.58 -2.93
CA GLN A 80 26.29 2.81 -2.26
C GLN A 80 26.11 3.62 -0.97
N ILE A 81 25.10 4.50 -0.91
CA ILE A 81 24.76 5.26 0.31
C ILE A 81 23.96 4.34 1.25
N THR A 82 24.56 3.99 2.39
CA THR A 82 23.97 3.04 3.35
C THR A 82 22.95 3.66 4.30
N ARG A 83 23.06 4.97 4.58
CA ARG A 83 22.16 5.69 5.50
C ARG A 83 20.93 6.25 4.80
N ARG A 84 19.79 6.19 5.50
CA ARG A 84 18.53 6.82 5.11
C ARG A 84 18.39 8.15 5.84
N TRP A 85 18.70 9.25 5.14
CA TRP A 85 18.57 10.60 5.65
C TRP A 85 17.10 11.00 5.81
N LYS A 86 16.76 11.60 6.96
CA LYS A 86 15.44 12.15 7.23
C LYS A 86 15.48 13.68 7.16
N GLN A 87 14.32 14.28 6.93
CA GLN A 87 14.21 15.73 7.00
C GLN A 87 14.53 16.21 8.42
N GLY A 88 15.41 17.20 8.54
CA GLY A 88 15.88 17.71 9.83
C GLY A 88 17.18 17.07 10.33
N ASP A 89 17.65 15.97 9.70
CA ASP A 89 18.99 15.46 9.97
C ASP A 89 20.04 16.45 9.46
N VAL A 90 20.92 16.92 10.34
CA VAL A 90 22.09 17.73 9.97
C VAL A 90 23.23 16.77 9.62
N PHE A 91 23.93 17.05 8.52
CA PHE A 91 25.09 16.28 8.09
C PHE A 91 26.37 17.10 8.25
N ALA A 92 27.48 16.41 8.50
CA ALA A 92 28.83 16.93 8.41
C ALA A 92 29.57 16.26 7.24
N PRO A 93 30.65 16.84 6.70
CA PRO A 93 31.37 16.24 5.57
C PRO A 93 31.87 14.81 5.83
N HIS A 94 32.20 14.48 7.08
CA HIS A 94 32.68 13.16 7.48
C HIS A 94 31.59 12.08 7.51
N ASP A 95 30.31 12.46 7.56
CA ASP A 95 29.18 11.53 7.53
C ASP A 95 29.11 10.73 6.22
N LEU A 96 29.67 11.26 5.13
CA LEU A 96 29.70 10.59 3.83
C LEU A 96 30.95 9.72 3.62
N SER A 97 31.82 9.61 4.63
CA SER A 97 33.01 8.76 4.56
C SER A 97 32.66 7.28 4.62
N GLU A 98 33.50 6.43 4.03
CA GLU A 98 33.31 4.97 4.03
C GLU A 98 33.22 4.40 5.46
N VAL A 99 33.97 4.97 6.40
CA VAL A 99 33.97 4.56 7.81
C VAL A 99 32.61 4.79 8.46
N GLU A 100 32.02 5.97 8.31
CA GLU A 100 30.70 6.28 8.86
C GLU A 100 29.59 5.50 8.14
N MET A 101 29.67 5.38 6.81
CA MET A 101 28.74 4.54 6.04
C MET A 101 28.78 3.07 6.48
N ALA A 102 29.95 2.54 6.84
CA ALA A 102 30.08 1.17 7.35
C ALA A 102 29.40 1.00 8.72
N LYS A 103 29.40 2.02 9.58
CA LYS A 103 28.66 1.99 10.86
C LYS A 103 27.16 1.89 10.61
N TRP A 104 26.62 2.70 9.71
CA TRP A 104 25.17 2.69 9.41
C TRP A 104 24.70 1.49 8.59
N LYS A 105 25.61 0.79 7.91
CA LYS A 105 25.28 -0.46 7.23
C LYS A 105 24.83 -1.54 8.21
N LYS A 106 25.34 -1.52 9.44
CA LYS A 106 24.97 -2.50 10.48
C LYS A 106 23.58 -2.16 11.02
N ARG A 107 22.57 -2.94 10.63
CA ARG A 107 21.23 -2.86 11.22
C ARG A 107 21.21 -3.62 12.55
N GLY A 108 20.74 -2.97 13.61
CA GLY A 108 20.44 -3.65 14.87
C GLY A 108 19.27 -4.62 14.68
N LYS A 109 19.25 -5.70 15.48
CA LYS A 109 18.07 -6.56 15.57
C LYS A 109 16.92 -5.76 16.20
N PRO A 110 15.67 -5.91 15.71
CA PRO A 110 14.53 -5.31 16.38
C PRO A 110 14.46 -5.82 17.81
N VAL A 111 14.20 -4.92 18.76
CA VAL A 111 14.18 -5.26 20.20
C VAL A 111 12.87 -5.96 20.59
N TYR A 112 11.78 -5.66 19.87
CA TYR A 112 10.45 -6.22 20.09
C TYR A 112 9.92 -6.79 18.78
N ASP A 113 9.24 -7.95 18.83
CA ASP A 113 8.53 -8.49 17.68
C ASP A 113 7.24 -7.70 17.41
N ALA A 114 6.77 -7.72 16.16
CA ALA A 114 5.53 -7.05 15.76
C ALA A 114 4.32 -7.61 16.54
N PHE A 115 4.33 -8.91 16.85
CA PHE A 115 3.26 -9.56 17.61
C PHE A 115 3.30 -9.18 19.09
N ASP A 116 4.48 -9.05 19.68
CA ASP A 116 4.66 -8.60 21.07
C ASP A 116 4.19 -7.15 21.25
N LEU A 117 4.49 -6.27 20.28
CA LEU A 117 4.06 -4.87 20.32
C LEU A 117 2.53 -4.71 20.20
N LEU A 118 1.89 -5.62 19.48
CA LEU A 118 0.45 -5.61 19.25
C LEU A 118 -0.32 -6.45 20.28
N ASP A 119 0.38 -7.09 21.22
CA ASP A 119 -0.16 -8.09 22.15
C ASP A 119 -1.10 -9.09 21.44
N PHE A 120 -0.68 -9.54 20.26
CA PHE A 120 -1.51 -10.31 19.36
C PHE A 120 -1.05 -11.77 19.34
N LYS A 121 -1.93 -12.67 19.78
CA LYS A 121 -1.69 -14.11 19.69
C LYS A 121 -2.24 -14.64 18.36
N PRO A 122 -1.38 -15.12 17.44
CA PRO A 122 -1.84 -15.66 16.17
C PRO A 122 -2.75 -16.88 16.36
N GLN A 123 -2.58 -17.61 17.47
CA GLN A 123 -3.39 -18.77 17.85
C GLN A 123 -4.87 -18.47 18.09
N ASP A 124 -5.16 -17.33 18.70
CA ASP A 124 -6.54 -16.94 19.00
C ASP A 124 -7.26 -16.44 17.74
N SER A 125 -6.50 -15.99 16.74
CA SER A 125 -7.04 -15.34 15.54
C SER A 125 -7.44 -16.30 14.43
N TYR A 126 -6.97 -17.54 14.44
CA TYR A 126 -7.37 -18.56 13.45
C TYR A 126 -8.57 -19.43 13.89
N SER A 127 -9.13 -19.19 15.08
CA SER A 127 -9.97 -20.19 15.79
C SER A 127 -11.48 -19.98 15.71
N VAL A 128 -12.05 -19.38 14.65
CA VAL A 128 -13.53 -19.29 14.48
C VAL A 128 -14.00 -19.32 13.01
N GLN A 129 -13.48 -20.25 12.20
CA GLN A 129 -14.05 -20.55 10.87
C GLN A 129 -14.49 -22.02 10.69
N LEU A 130 -14.54 -22.79 11.77
CA LEU A 130 -15.11 -24.15 11.83
C LEU A 130 -16.01 -24.18 13.08
N LEU A 131 -17.33 -24.35 13.06
CA LEU A 131 -18.30 -24.76 12.05
C LEU A 131 -19.63 -24.07 12.42
N ASP A 132 -20.40 -23.60 11.43
CA ASP A 132 -21.85 -23.60 11.56
C ASP A 132 -22.27 -25.08 11.67
N TYR A 133 -22.38 -25.57 12.90
CA TYR A 133 -22.77 -26.95 13.16
C TYR A 133 -24.30 -27.05 12.96
N VAL A 134 -24.72 -27.33 11.72
CA VAL A 134 -26.12 -27.72 11.47
C VAL A 134 -26.25 -29.16 11.95
N ARG A 135 -26.81 -29.33 13.14
CA ARG A 135 -27.26 -30.63 13.63
C ARG A 135 -28.48 -31.04 12.82
N VAL A 136 -28.36 -32.09 12.01
CA VAL A 136 -29.49 -32.69 11.28
C VAL A 136 -29.98 -33.88 12.08
N TYR A 137 -31.23 -33.84 12.53
CA TYR A 137 -31.92 -34.96 13.15
C TYR A 137 -32.92 -35.55 12.16
N ASP A 138 -33.08 -36.86 12.19
CA ASP A 138 -34.20 -37.55 11.56
C ASP A 138 -35.46 -37.51 12.45
N ALA A 139 -36.61 -37.94 11.90
CA ALA A 139 -37.91 -37.90 12.60
C ALA A 139 -37.97 -38.77 13.86
N HIS A 140 -36.96 -39.62 14.09
CA HIS A 140 -36.83 -40.50 15.25
C HIS A 140 -35.79 -40.00 16.27
N GLY A 141 -35.11 -38.88 16.00
CA GLY A 141 -34.26 -38.18 16.96
C GLY A 141 -32.95 -38.89 17.30
N THR A 142 -32.47 -39.77 16.43
CA THR A 142 -31.20 -40.47 16.63
C THR A 142 -30.05 -39.65 16.05
N ASP A 143 -29.09 -39.29 16.92
CA ASP A 143 -27.87 -38.54 16.56
C ASP A 143 -26.89 -39.50 15.89
N TYR A 144 -26.74 -39.41 14.57
CA TYR A 144 -25.77 -40.21 13.84
C TYR A 144 -24.41 -39.52 13.88
N ALA A 145 -23.41 -40.31 14.28
CA ALA A 145 -22.05 -39.94 14.60
C ALA A 145 -21.36 -38.97 13.60
N PHE A 146 -20.44 -38.18 14.17
CA PHE A 146 -19.51 -37.27 13.51
C PHE A 146 -18.62 -38.02 12.50
N GLU A 147 -19.04 -38.05 11.22
CA GLU A 147 -18.13 -38.41 10.15
C GLU A 147 -17.16 -37.25 9.90
N ARG A 148 -15.95 -37.41 10.44
CA ARG A 148 -14.78 -36.65 10.02
C ARG A 148 -14.60 -36.92 8.52
N TYR A 149 -14.91 -35.96 7.66
CA TYR A 149 -14.38 -35.97 6.30
C TYR A 149 -12.86 -35.87 6.40
N GLY A 150 -12.20 -37.02 6.48
CA GLY A 150 -10.79 -37.13 6.18
C GLY A 150 -10.65 -36.81 4.70
N VAL A 151 -10.07 -35.66 4.38
CA VAL A 151 -9.37 -35.52 3.11
C VAL A 151 -8.20 -36.49 3.20
N GLU A 152 -8.36 -37.67 2.63
CA GLU A 152 -7.29 -38.62 2.40
C GLU A 152 -6.24 -37.93 1.52
N THR A 153 -5.27 -37.26 2.12
CA THR A 153 -4.01 -36.99 1.46
C THR A 153 -3.31 -38.33 1.33
N GLY A 154 -3.48 -38.97 0.18
CA GLY A 154 -2.66 -40.09 -0.26
C GLY A 154 -1.20 -39.65 -0.31
N GLN A 155 -0.50 -39.85 0.79
CA GLN A 155 0.95 -39.98 0.79
C GLN A 155 1.23 -41.45 1.11
N SER A 156 1.36 -42.25 0.05
CA SER A 156 2.02 -43.54 0.13
C SER A 156 3.50 -43.29 0.45
N GLU A 157 3.90 -43.53 1.69
CA GLU A 157 5.28 -43.88 2.04
C GLU A 157 5.65 -45.12 1.21
N THR A 158 6.54 -44.95 0.25
CA THR A 158 7.38 -46.05 -0.21
C THR A 158 8.71 -45.92 0.48
N ASP A 159 8.90 -46.77 1.48
CA ASP A 159 10.19 -47.14 2.04
C ASP A 159 11.12 -47.59 0.92
N CYS A 160 12.16 -46.81 0.64
CA CYS A 160 13.34 -47.28 -0.08
C CYS A 160 14.29 -47.90 0.94
N ALA A 161 14.06 -49.18 1.25
CA ALA A 161 15.08 -50.07 1.81
C ALA A 161 15.62 -50.92 0.66
N GLY A 162 16.91 -50.83 0.38
CA GLY A 162 17.58 -51.64 -0.64
C GLY A 162 19.10 -51.42 -0.66
N ASP A 163 19.78 -52.35 0.03
CA ASP A 163 21.17 -52.83 -0.08
C ASP A 163 22.37 -51.85 -0.11
#